data_AF-A0A662GDC3-F1
#
_entry.id   AF-A0A662GDC3-F1
#
_cell.length_a   1.000
_cell.length_b   1.000
_cell.length_c   1.000
_cell.angle_alpha   90.00
_cell.angle_beta   90.00
_cell.angle_gamma   90.00
#
_symmetry.space_group_name_H-M   'P 1'
#
loop_
_entity.id
_entity.type
_entity.pdbx_description
1 polymer ?
#
loop_
_entity_poly.entity_id
_entity_poly.type
_entity_poly.pdbx_seq_one_letter_code
_entity_poly.pdbx_strand_id
1 'polypeptide(L)'
;MASWGSAFIMAFKIVLASILWVIIGIVLMMMGASIAGLTPLGLPLPKLKFEGTLLESPPLKPSLGPPSRLILGGLLMIAGYALIALGALASYLKYSAEYYAREVKREITR
;
A
#
# COMPACT_ATOMS: atom_id res chain seq x y z
N MET A 1 33.21 4.74 9.51
CA MET A 1 32.45 5.27 10.68
C MET A 1 31.13 5.81 10.16
N ALA A 2 30.04 5.11 10.43
CA ALA A 2 28.70 5.54 10.05
C ALA A 2 28.44 6.94 10.63
N SER A 3 28.37 7.95 9.76
CA SER A 3 28.01 9.30 10.16
C SER A 3 26.49 9.39 10.30
N TRP A 4 26.00 10.20 11.24
CA TRP A 4 24.57 10.48 11.38
C TRP A 4 23.95 10.97 10.05
N GLY A 5 24.70 11.74 9.25
CA GLY A 5 24.27 12.19 7.92
C GLY A 5 24.06 11.04 6.93
N SER A 6 24.97 10.06 6.87
CA SER A 6 24.82 8.92 5.96
C SER A 6 23.66 7.99 6.35
N ALA A 7 23.43 7.81 7.65
CA ALA A 7 22.28 7.05 8.14
C ALA A 7 20.95 7.74 7.81
N PHE A 8 20.88 9.07 7.94
CA PHE A 8 19.67 9.85 7.64
C PHE A 8 19.33 9.83 6.14
N ILE A 9 20.32 9.99 5.26
CA ILE A 9 20.15 9.90 3.80
C ILE A 9 19.63 8.51 3.42
N MET A 10 20.11 7.46 4.09
CA MET A 10 19.64 6.11 3.85
C MET A 10 18.19 5.90 4.28
N ALA A 11 17.84 6.32 5.50
CA ALA A 11 16.47 6.26 5.98
C ALA A 11 15.53 7.02 5.03
N PHE A 12 15.93 8.20 4.55
CA PHE A 12 15.16 8.98 3.58
C PHE A 12 14.94 8.23 2.25
N LYS A 13 15.96 7.53 1.73
CA LYS A 13 15.82 6.68 0.53
C LYS A 13 14.85 5.52 0.75
N ILE A 14 14.88 4.90 1.93
CA ILE A 14 13.95 3.84 2.31
C ILE A 14 12.52 4.36 2.36
N VAL A 15 12.30 5.55 2.94
CA VAL A 15 11.00 6.22 2.99
C VAL A 15 10.50 6.53 1.57
N LEU A 16 11.34 7.12 0.72
CA LEU A 16 11.01 7.41 -0.68
C LEU A 16 10.61 6.16 -1.47
N ALA A 17 11.35 5.07 -1.31
CA ALA A 17 11.00 3.81 -1.97
C ALA A 17 9.73 3.18 -1.39
N SER A 18 9.46 3.37 -0.10
CA SER A 18 8.25 2.89 0.57
C SER A 18 6.99 3.64 0.11
N ILE A 19 7.09 4.89 -0.33
CA ILE A 19 5.94 5.66 -0.83
C ILE A 19 5.23 4.94 -1.99
N LEU A 20 5.98 4.30 -2.90
CA LEU A 20 5.38 3.54 -4.00
C LEU A 20 4.48 2.40 -3.49
N TRP A 21 4.96 1.63 -2.51
CA TRP A 21 4.18 0.55 -1.91
C TRP A 21 2.95 1.07 -1.16
N VAL A 22 3.08 2.21 -0.48
CA VAL A 22 1.95 2.90 0.17
C VAL A 22 0.89 3.30 -0.86
N ILE A 23 1.29 3.92 -1.98
CA ILE A 23 0.36 4.32 -3.04
C ILE A 23 -0.36 3.09 -3.61
N ILE A 24 0.39 2.05 -3.99
CA ILE A 24 -0.19 0.83 -4.57
C ILE A 24 -1.14 0.15 -3.57
N GLY A 25 -0.74 0.07 -2.30
CA GLY A 25 -1.56 -0.52 -1.25
C GLY A 25 -2.85 0.27 -0.99
N ILE A 26 -2.78 1.61 -0.95
CA ILE A 26 -3.96 2.47 -0.81
C ILE A 26 -4.91 2.29 -1.98
N VAL A 27 -4.41 2.25 -3.22
CA VAL A 27 -5.25 2.00 -4.40
C VAL A 27 -5.97 0.65 -4.28
N LEU A 28 -5.26 -0.39 -3.86
CA LEU A 28 -5.83 -1.72 -3.66
C LEU A 28 -6.91 -1.74 -2.55
N MET A 29 -6.67 -1.02 -1.46
CA MET A 29 -7.68 -0.84 -0.39
C MET A 29 -8.91 -0.11 -0.88
N MET A 30 -8.75 0.97 -1.65
CA MET A 30 -9.87 1.71 -2.23
C MET A 30 -10.68 0.84 -3.19
N MET A 31 -10.01 0.02 -4.00
CA MET A 31 -10.68 -0.98 -4.84
C MET A 31 -11.46 -2.00 -3.99
N GLY A 32 -10.84 -2.59 -2.97
CA GLY A 32 -11.50 -3.52 -2.06
C GLY A 32 -12.71 -2.93 -1.36
N ALA A 33 -12.58 -1.70 -0.84
CA ALA A 33 -13.65 -0.96 -0.19
C ALA A 33 -14.82 -0.68 -1.16
N SER A 34 -14.51 -0.26 -2.40
CA SER A 34 -15.52 -0.02 -3.44
C SER A 34 -16.32 -1.27 -3.80
N ILE A 35 -15.66 -2.44 -3.86
CA ILE A 35 -16.29 -3.74 -4.12
C ILE A 35 -17.16 -4.18 -2.93
N ALA A 36 -16.68 -3.94 -1.71
CA ALA A 36 -17.41 -4.25 -0.47
C ALA A 36 -18.60 -3.31 -0.21
N GLY A 37 -18.71 -2.18 -0.93
CA GLY A 37 -19.71 -1.15 -0.63
C GLY A 37 -19.39 -0.38 0.65
N LEU A 38 -18.13 -0.33 1.04
CA LEU A 38 -17.61 0.34 2.22
C LEU A 38 -16.75 1.54 1.82
N THR A 39 -16.68 2.52 2.69
CA THR A 39 -15.67 3.58 2.66
C THR A 39 -14.31 2.98 3.03
N PRO A 40 -13.19 3.68 2.75
CA PRO A 40 -11.86 3.24 3.17
C PRO A 40 -11.71 3.00 4.68
N LEU A 41 -12.60 3.60 5.50
CA LEU A 41 -12.67 3.44 6.95
C LEU A 41 -13.55 2.26 7.40
N GLY A 42 -14.04 1.44 6.46
CA GLY A 42 -14.93 0.30 6.77
C GLY A 42 -16.37 0.70 7.11
N LEU A 43 -16.72 1.98 7.00
CA LEU A 43 -18.10 2.45 7.18
C LEU A 43 -18.91 2.18 5.92
N PRO A 44 -20.20 1.82 6.00
CA PRO A 44 -21.04 1.68 4.82
C PRO A 44 -21.06 2.98 4.02
N LEU A 45 -20.85 2.88 2.70
CA LEU A 45 -20.91 4.05 1.81
C LEU A 45 -22.29 4.70 1.95
N PRO A 46 -22.37 6.02 2.21
CA PRO A 46 -23.65 6.71 2.20
C PRO A 46 -24.25 6.55 0.80
N LYS A 47 -25.45 5.96 0.75
CA LYS A 47 -26.23 5.86 -0.48
C LYS A 47 -26.63 7.28 -0.88
N LEU A 48 -25.82 7.95 -1.68
CA LEU A 48 -26.17 9.20 -2.31
C LEU A 48 -27.30 8.92 -3.31
N LYS A 49 -28.55 9.08 -2.86
CA LYS A 49 -29.72 9.20 -3.75
C LYS A 49 -29.67 10.60 -4.34
N PHE A 50 -29.02 10.74 -5.49
CA PHE A 50 -29.24 11.90 -6.36
C PHE A 50 -30.53 11.66 -7.14
N GLU A 51 -31.46 12.62 -7.08
CA GLU A 51 -32.72 12.57 -7.82
C GLU A 51 -32.47 12.32 -9.31
N GLY A 52 -33.10 11.28 -9.87
CA GLY A 52 -33.34 11.13 -11.31
C GLY A 52 -32.24 10.51 -12.17
N THR A 53 -30.96 10.54 -11.78
CA THR A 53 -29.88 9.94 -12.58
C THR A 53 -28.95 9.15 -11.70
N LEU A 54 -29.06 7.82 -11.79
CA LEU A 54 -28.06 6.90 -11.28
C LEU A 54 -26.77 7.10 -12.08
N LEU A 55 -25.95 8.06 -11.65
CA LEU A 55 -24.50 8.00 -11.87
C LEU A 55 -23.99 6.82 -11.03
N GLU A 56 -24.39 5.61 -11.41
CA GLU A 56 -23.61 4.42 -11.08
C GLU A 56 -22.29 4.61 -11.82
N SER A 57 -21.28 5.08 -11.09
CA SER A 57 -19.88 4.83 -11.46
C SER A 57 -19.82 3.40 -11.99
N PRO A 58 -19.25 3.15 -13.19
CA PRO A 58 -19.32 1.86 -13.85
C PRO A 58 -18.96 0.81 -12.82
N PRO A 59 -19.91 -0.04 -12.43
CA PRO A 59 -19.68 -0.85 -11.27
C PRO A 59 -18.65 -1.89 -11.70
N LEU A 60 -17.45 -1.81 -11.15
CA LEU A 60 -16.73 -3.02 -10.77
C LEU A 60 -17.54 -3.75 -9.68
N LYS A 61 -18.85 -3.95 -9.85
CA LYS A 61 -19.68 -4.84 -9.05
C LYS A 61 -19.48 -6.19 -9.72
N PRO A 62 -18.72 -7.10 -9.12
CA PRO A 62 -18.78 -8.48 -9.56
C PRO A 62 -20.25 -8.92 -9.44
N SER A 63 -20.72 -9.78 -10.35
CA SER A 63 -22.04 -10.43 -10.29
C SER A 63 -22.18 -11.41 -9.09
N LEU A 64 -21.37 -11.22 -8.06
CA LEU A 64 -21.34 -11.94 -6.80
C LEU A 64 -22.43 -11.37 -5.88
N GLY A 65 -23.11 -12.24 -5.12
CA GLY A 65 -24.11 -11.82 -4.13
C GLY A 65 -23.53 -10.94 -3.01
N PRO A 66 -24.39 -10.33 -2.17
CA PRO A 66 -23.97 -9.46 -1.07
C PRO A 66 -22.87 -10.03 -0.14
N PRO A 67 -22.92 -11.30 0.31
CA PRO A 67 -21.90 -11.82 1.23
C PRO A 67 -20.54 -12.04 0.56
N SER A 68 -20.53 -12.48 -0.70
CA SER A 68 -19.27 -12.74 -1.42
C SER A 68 -18.56 -11.45 -1.84
N ARG A 69 -19.30 -10.35 -2.05
CA ARG A 69 -18.70 -9.02 -2.27
C ARG A 69 -17.95 -8.50 -1.05
N LEU A 70 -18.53 -8.64 0.14
CA LEU A 70 -17.89 -8.26 1.40
C LEU A 70 -16.61 -9.06 1.66
N ILE A 71 -16.65 -10.37 1.42
CA ILE A 71 -15.49 -11.25 1.58
C ILE A 71 -14.38 -10.87 0.61
N LEU A 72 -14.70 -10.73 -0.68
CA LEU A 72 -13.72 -10.38 -1.71
C LEU A 72 -13.12 -8.99 -1.49
N GLY A 73 -13.96 -8.00 -1.19
CA GLY A 73 -13.51 -6.64 -0.90
C GLY A 73 -12.67 -6.56 0.38
N GLY A 74 -13.05 -7.27 1.44
CA GLY A 74 -12.26 -7.39 2.66
C GLY A 74 -10.90 -8.04 2.44
N LEU A 75 -10.84 -9.12 1.64
CA LEU A 75 -9.59 -9.77 1.23
C LEU A 75 -8.65 -8.80 0.49
N LEU A 76 -9.19 -8.00 -0.44
CA LEU A 76 -8.44 -6.97 -1.15
C LEU A 76 -7.88 -5.89 -0.22
N MET A 77 -8.65 -5.47 0.79
CA MET A 77 -8.17 -4.52 1.80
C MET A 77 -7.04 -5.12 2.65
N ILE A 78 -7.18 -6.36 3.10
CA ILE A 78 -6.14 -7.09 3.84
C ILE A 78 -4.87 -7.24 2.99
N ALA A 79 -5.03 -7.63 1.72
CA ALA A 79 -3.91 -7.73 0.77
C ALA A 79 -3.22 -6.38 0.58
N GLY A 80 -3.97 -5.27 0.55
CA GLY A 80 -3.43 -3.92 0.50
C GLY A 80 -2.54 -3.62 1.71
N TYR A 81 -2.99 -3.94 2.93
CA TYR A 81 -2.19 -3.75 4.15
C TYR A 81 -0.92 -4.60 4.13
N ALA A 82 -1.06 -5.87 3.76
CA ALA A 82 0.07 -6.79 3.65
C ALA A 82 1.10 -6.27 2.63
N LEU A 83 0.67 -5.76 1.48
CA LEU A 83 1.54 -5.23 0.44
C LEU A 83 2.31 -4.00 0.91
N ILE A 84 1.68 -3.08 1.67
CA ILE A 84 2.37 -1.94 2.26
C ILE A 84 3.45 -2.42 3.25
N ALA A 85 3.08 -3.31 4.17
CA ALA A 85 4.00 -3.79 5.20
C ALA A 85 5.20 -4.56 4.58
N LEU A 86 4.92 -5.49 3.69
CA LEU A 86 5.94 -6.30 3.02
C LEU A 86 6.79 -5.45 2.06
N GLY A 87 6.19 -4.51 1.34
CA GLY A 87 6.90 -3.60 0.43
C GLY A 87 7.82 -2.64 1.18
N ALA A 88 7.38 -2.11 2.32
CA ALA A 88 8.23 -1.31 3.20
C ALA A 88 9.40 -2.14 3.76
N LEU A 89 9.13 -3.37 4.22
CA LEU A 89 10.17 -4.28 4.71
C LEU A 89 11.18 -4.65 3.60
N ALA A 90 10.71 -4.95 2.40
CA ALA A 90 11.56 -5.23 1.25
C ALA A 90 12.46 -4.04 0.89
N SER A 91 11.90 -2.83 0.92
CA SER A 91 12.65 -1.59 0.70
C SER A 91 13.73 -1.40 1.77
N TYR A 92 13.37 -1.61 3.04
CA TYR A 92 14.32 -1.57 4.15
C TYR A 92 15.46 -2.58 3.98
N LEU A 93 15.15 -3.85 3.71
CA LEU A 93 16.14 -4.91 3.52
C LEU A 93 17.08 -4.62 2.33
N LYS A 94 16.54 -4.14 1.22
CA LYS A 94 17.33 -3.80 0.04
C LYS A 94 18.36 -2.70 0.35
N TYR A 95 17.91 -1.56 0.86
CA TYR A 95 18.80 -0.42 1.07
C TYR A 95 19.79 -0.64 2.22
N SER A 96 19.39 -1.38 3.26
CA SER A 96 20.32 -1.79 4.32
C SER A 96 21.40 -2.73 3.78
N ALA A 97 21.05 -3.75 2.97
CA ALA A 97 22.05 -4.62 2.35
C ALA A 97 23.04 -3.84 1.46
N GLU A 98 22.54 -2.91 0.64
CA GLU A 98 23.39 -2.03 -0.17
C GLU A 98 24.30 -1.12 0.67
N TYR A 99 23.89 -0.76 1.88
CA TYR A 99 24.74 -0.02 2.81
C TYR A 99 25.90 -0.86 3.31
N TYR A 100 25.59 -2.02 3.87
CA TYR A 100 26.58 -2.91 4.45
C TYR A 100 27.59 -3.35 3.40
N ALA A 101 27.13 -3.67 2.19
CA ALA A 101 28.03 -4.00 1.08
C ALA A 101 28.98 -2.83 0.71
N ARG A 102 28.50 -1.59 0.75
CA ARG A 102 29.33 -0.41 0.48
C ARG A 102 30.34 -0.15 1.60
N GLU A 103 29.94 -0.28 2.86
CA GLU A 103 30.85 -0.06 3.98
C GLU A 103 31.94 -1.14 4.03
N VAL A 104 31.59 -2.42 3.83
CA VAL A 104 32.55 -3.54 3.75
C VAL A 104 33.54 -3.32 2.60
N LYS A 105 33.07 -2.96 1.40
CA LYS A 105 33.96 -2.67 0.27
C LYS A 105 34.90 -1.51 0.57
N ARG A 106 34.42 -0.48 1.27
CA ARG A 106 35.21 0.69 1.64
C ARG A 106 36.30 0.36 2.66
N GLU A 107 36.03 -0.55 3.59
CA GLU A 107 37.04 -1.04 4.54
C GLU A 107 38.10 -1.90 3.86
N ILE A 108 37.73 -2.75 2.90
CA ILE A 108 38.68 -3.63 2.17
C ILE A 108 39.60 -2.83 1.22
N THR A 109 39.11 -1.73 0.65
CA THR A 109 39.87 -0.94 -0.34
C THR A 109 40.78 0.12 0.30
N ARG A 110 40.73 0.27 1.64
CA ARG A 110 41.50 1.26 2.38
C ARG A 110 42.75 0.64 2.99
#